data_AF-D2QYU7-F1
#
_entry.id   AF-D2QYU7-F1
#
_cell.length_a   1.000
_cell.length_b   1.000
_cell.length_c   1.000
_cell.angle_alpha   90.00
_cell.angle_beta   90.00
_cell.angle_gamma   90.00
#
_symmetry.space_group_name_H-M   'P 1'
#
loop_
_entity.id
_entity.type
_entity.pdbx_description
1 polymer ?
#
loop_
_entity_poly.entity_id
_entity_poly.type
_entity_poly.pdbx_seq_one_letter_code
_entity_poly.pdbx_strand_id
1 'polypeptide(L)'
;MSFGRPAFNSKTAKPRKRPKARVKTKKKDPIFVNGERPRPMFVDYKDLELLKKLINRHGKIVNRRKTGCTAVSQHAVSLAIKRARFMALLPYVGE
;
A
#
# COMPACT_ATOMS: atom_id res chain seq x y z
N MET A 1 -40.29 -48.54 11.42
CA MET A 1 -38.82 -48.39 11.47
C MET A 1 -38.47 -46.91 11.60
N SER A 2 -38.34 -46.39 12.82
CA SER A 2 -37.93 -44.99 13.07
C SER A 2 -36.44 -44.95 13.39
N PHE A 3 -35.63 -44.49 12.43
CA PHE A 3 -34.22 -44.20 12.68
C PHE A 3 -34.12 -42.91 13.50
N GLY A 4 -33.85 -43.02 14.80
CA GLY A 4 -33.58 -41.87 15.66
C GLY A 4 -32.31 -41.16 15.21
N ARG A 5 -32.39 -39.86 14.92
CA ARG A 5 -31.20 -39.02 14.65
C ARG A 5 -30.45 -38.81 15.98
N PRO A 6 -29.12 -39.01 16.04
CA PRO A 6 -28.37 -38.70 17.25
C PRO A 6 -28.41 -37.19 17.54
N ALA A 7 -28.60 -36.85 18.82
CA ALA A 7 -28.62 -35.47 19.30
C ALA A 7 -27.26 -34.79 19.05
N PHE A 8 -27.27 -33.68 18.30
CA PHE A 8 -26.09 -32.83 18.09
C PHE A 8 -25.68 -32.19 19.42
N ASN A 9 -24.59 -32.70 20.00
CA ASN A 9 -24.06 -32.21 21.28
C ASN A 9 -23.35 -30.86 21.08
N SER A 10 -24.06 -29.75 21.30
CA SER A 10 -23.51 -28.40 21.32
C SER A 10 -22.79 -28.09 22.65
N LYS A 11 -21.74 -28.85 22.99
CA LYS A 11 -20.81 -28.44 24.06
C LYS A 11 -19.88 -27.34 23.53
N THR A 12 -20.41 -26.12 23.57
CA THR A 12 -19.73 -24.84 23.79
C THR A 12 -18.27 -24.73 23.31
N ALA A 13 -18.08 -24.64 21.99
CA ALA A 13 -16.84 -24.09 21.46
C ALA A 13 -16.71 -22.63 21.94
N LYS A 14 -15.82 -22.38 22.91
CA LYS A 14 -15.47 -21.01 23.34
C LYS A 14 -15.12 -20.20 22.09
N PRO A 15 -15.73 -19.02 21.85
CA PRO A 15 -15.38 -18.21 20.68
C PRO A 15 -13.90 -17.85 20.78
N ARG A 16 -13.10 -18.34 19.82
CA ARG A 16 -11.68 -17.97 19.72
C ARG A 16 -11.62 -16.44 19.61
N LYS A 17 -11.18 -15.76 20.69
CA LYS A 17 -11.00 -14.31 20.69
C LYS A 17 -10.01 -13.98 19.57
N ARG A 18 -10.52 -13.38 18.48
CA ARG A 18 -9.67 -12.95 17.37
C ARG A 18 -8.64 -11.96 17.95
N PRO A 19 -7.33 -12.12 17.66
CA PRO A 19 -6.34 -11.18 18.14
C PRO A 19 -6.71 -9.78 17.67
N LYS A 20 -6.74 -8.81 18.59
CA LYS A 20 -7.05 -7.41 18.26
C LYS A 20 -6.03 -6.94 17.21
N ALA A 21 -6.51 -6.36 16.12
CA ALA A 21 -5.65 -5.81 15.09
C ALA A 21 -4.72 -4.76 15.71
N ARG A 22 -3.40 -4.98 15.63
CA ARG A 22 -2.41 -4.04 16.15
C ARG A 22 -2.55 -2.73 15.39
N VAL A 23 -2.88 -1.64 16.09
CA VAL A 23 -3.02 -0.31 15.48
C VAL A 23 -1.66 0.08 14.92
N LYS A 24 -1.54 0.09 13.59
CA LYS A 24 -0.30 0.53 12.93
C LYS A 24 -0.20 2.05 13.10
N THR A 25 0.96 2.53 13.54
CA THR A 25 1.27 3.95 13.59
C THR A 25 1.12 4.56 12.20
N LYS A 26 0.53 5.76 12.13
CA LYS A 26 0.36 6.48 10.86
C LYS A 26 1.76 6.87 10.35
N LYS A 27 2.16 6.35 9.19
CA LYS A 27 3.41 6.75 8.53
C LYS A 27 3.27 8.19 8.02
N LYS A 28 4.35 8.96 8.14
CA LYS A 28 4.45 10.30 7.56
C LYS A 28 4.65 10.18 6.05
N ASP A 29 4.05 11.09 5.29
CA ASP A 29 4.19 11.16 3.84
C ASP A 29 5.64 11.45 3.45
N PRO A 30 6.27 10.64 2.57
CA PRO A 30 7.65 10.88 2.13
C PRO A 30 7.79 12.09 1.18
N ILE A 31 6.68 12.60 0.65
CA ILE A 31 6.65 13.76 -0.27
C ILE A 31 6.49 15.09 0.49
N PHE A 32 6.20 15.04 1.79
CA PHE A 32 6.04 16.25 2.58
C PHE A 32 7.42 16.78 2.97
N VAL A 33 7.69 18.04 2.68
CA VAL A 33 8.94 18.71 3.01
C VAL A 33 8.69 19.47 4.32
N ASN A 34 9.49 19.19 5.36
CA ASN A 34 9.35 19.81 6.68
C ASN A 34 7.95 19.65 7.34
N GLY A 35 7.19 18.63 6.95
CA GLY A 35 5.83 18.41 7.44
C GLY A 35 4.76 19.22 6.70
N GLU A 36 5.16 20.07 5.75
CA GLU A 36 4.26 20.81 4.90
C GLU A 36 4.04 20.11 3.56
N ARG A 37 2.84 20.30 3.03
CA ARG A 37 2.45 19.73 1.74
C ARG A 37 2.85 20.71 0.64
N PRO A 38 3.72 20.31 -0.32
CA PRO A 38 4.10 21.19 -1.42
C PRO A 38 2.89 21.55 -2.28
N ARG A 39 2.80 22.83 -2.66
CA ARG A 39 1.77 23.39 -3.56
C ARG A 39 2.47 24.17 -4.68
N PRO A 40 2.28 23.82 -5.96
CA PRO A 40 1.50 22.68 -6.47
C PRO A 40 2.12 21.33 -6.05
N MET A 41 1.27 20.30 -5.95
CA MET A 41 1.73 18.93 -5.65
C MET A 41 2.37 18.33 -6.91
N PHE A 42 3.63 18.68 -7.13
CA PHE A 42 4.40 18.25 -8.29
C PHE A 42 5.57 17.36 -7.87
N VAL A 43 5.77 16.28 -8.60
CA VAL A 43 6.91 15.37 -8.46
C VAL A 43 7.55 15.29 -9.84
N ASP A 44 8.82 15.66 -9.95
CA ASP A 44 9.52 15.59 -11.22
C ASP A 44 9.74 14.11 -11.61
N TYR A 45 9.52 13.80 -12.88
CA TYR A 45 9.78 12.46 -13.42
C TYR A 45 11.29 12.21 -13.60
N LYS A 46 12.11 13.27 -13.55
CA LYS A 46 13.57 13.22 -13.62
C LYS A 46 14.24 12.84 -12.30
N ASP A 47 13.53 12.93 -11.17
CA ASP A 47 14.06 12.61 -9.84
C ASP A 47 14.08 11.09 -9.59
N LEU A 48 14.96 10.38 -10.29
CA LEU A 48 15.00 8.91 -10.27
C LEU A 48 15.27 8.34 -8.89
N GLU A 49 16.06 9.01 -8.05
CA GLU A 49 16.33 8.57 -6.68
C GLU A 49 15.06 8.52 -5.82
N LEU A 50 14.17 9.49 -5.99
CA LEU A 50 12.90 9.54 -5.30
C LEU A 50 11.95 8.48 -5.85
N LEU A 51 11.83 8.39 -7.17
CA LEU A 51 10.91 7.47 -7.82
C LEU A 51 11.30 6.00 -7.60
N LYS A 52 12.60 5.68 -7.57
CA LYS A 52 13.12 4.34 -7.28
C LYS A 52 12.70 3.85 -5.89
N LYS A 53 12.61 4.74 -4.89
CA LYS A 53 12.13 4.40 -3.53
C LYS A 53 10.63 4.08 -3.49
N LEU A 54 9.87 4.50 -4.50
CA LEU A 54 8.41 4.37 -4.59
C LEU A 54 7.95 3.23 -5.51
N ILE A 55 8.90 2.53 -6.14
CA ILE A 55 8.67 1.29 -6.89
C ILE A 55 9.22 0.08 -6.12
N ASN A 56 8.71 -1.10 -6.42
CA ASN A 56 9.26 -2.35 -5.90
C ASN A 56 10.37 -2.88 -6.84
N ARG A 57 11.04 -3.95 -6.42
CA ARG A 57 12.07 -4.63 -7.24
C ARG A 57 11.55 -5.02 -8.63
N HIS A 58 10.32 -5.53 -8.70
CA HIS A 58 9.66 -5.92 -9.95
C HIS A 58 9.18 -4.73 -10.82
N GLY A 59 9.60 -3.51 -10.51
CA GLY A 59 9.23 -2.31 -11.27
C GLY A 59 7.78 -1.86 -11.10
N LYS A 60 6.97 -2.45 -10.21
CA LYS A 60 5.58 -2.04 -9.91
C LYS A 60 5.54 -0.89 -8.89
N ILE A 61 4.53 -0.01 -9.01
CA ILE A 61 4.33 1.10 -8.07
C ILE A 61 3.91 0.56 -6.71
N VAL A 62 4.57 0.99 -5.64
CA VAL A 62 4.25 0.57 -4.28
C VAL A 62 2.95 1.23 -3.82
N ASN A 63 2.10 0.44 -3.15
CA ASN A 63 0.84 0.94 -2.59
C ASN A 63 1.10 1.99 -1.49
N ARG A 64 0.27 3.04 -1.48
CA ARG A 64 0.28 4.13 -0.48
C ARG A 64 0.34 3.65 0.97
N ARG A 65 -0.25 2.49 1.29
CA ARG A 65 -0.24 1.92 2.65
C ARG A 65 1.16 1.48 3.10
N LYS A 66 2.03 1.12 2.15
CA LYS A 66 3.40 0.66 2.43
C LYS A 66 4.36 1.84 2.54
N THR A 67 4.25 2.81 1.62
CA THR A 67 5.06 4.05 1.60
C THR A 67 4.62 5.07 2.64
N GLY A 68 3.33 5.13 2.94
CA GLY A 68 2.75 6.15 3.83
C GLY A 68 2.20 7.35 3.10
N CYS A 69 2.20 7.40 1.75
CA CYS A 69 1.71 8.54 0.97
C CYS A 69 0.19 8.84 1.15
N THR A 70 -0.16 10.12 1.22
CA THR A 70 -1.52 10.64 1.04
C THR A 70 -2.03 10.34 -0.37
N ALA A 71 -3.36 10.40 -0.55
CA ALA A 71 -3.97 10.13 -1.85
C ALA A 71 -3.42 11.07 -2.93
N VAL A 72 -3.31 12.37 -2.63
CA VAL A 72 -2.86 13.35 -3.63
C VAL A 72 -1.38 13.20 -3.97
N SER A 73 -0.53 12.85 -3.00
CA SER A 73 0.89 12.64 -3.28
C SER A 73 1.08 11.38 -4.12
N GLN A 74 0.31 10.33 -3.83
CA GLN A 74 0.28 9.12 -4.65
C GLN A 74 -0.16 9.39 -6.10
N HIS A 75 -1.10 10.31 -6.34
CA HIS A 75 -1.50 10.70 -7.70
C HIS A 75 -0.36 11.40 -8.45
N ALA A 76 0.32 12.36 -7.81
CA ALA A 76 1.47 13.06 -8.39
C ALA A 76 2.63 12.09 -8.70
N VAL A 77 2.96 11.21 -7.76
CA VAL A 77 3.98 10.15 -7.92
C VAL A 77 3.61 9.20 -9.06
N SER A 78 2.35 8.76 -9.14
CA SER A 78 1.90 7.85 -10.20
C SER A 78 2.05 8.47 -11.59
N LEU A 79 1.73 9.76 -11.73
CA LEU A 79 1.93 10.50 -12.97
C LEU A 79 3.42 10.62 -13.33
N ALA A 80 4.27 10.97 -12.35
CA ALA A 80 5.71 11.08 -12.52
C ALA A 80 6.34 9.74 -12.95
N ILE A 81 5.99 8.62 -12.28
CA ILE A 81 6.49 7.28 -12.64
C ILE A 81 6.06 6.89 -14.05
N LYS A 82 4.81 7.16 -14.44
CA LYS A 82 4.34 6.85 -15.80
C LYS A 82 5.12 7.63 -16.87
N ARG A 83 5.40 8.92 -16.62
CA ARG A 83 6.23 9.76 -17.50
C ARG A 83 7.67 9.24 -17.56
N ALA A 84 8.27 8.92 -16.42
CA ALA A 84 9.62 8.38 -16.35
C ALA A 84 9.76 7.06 -17.12
N ARG A 85 8.75 6.18 -17.05
CA ARG A 85 8.71 4.93 -17.83
C ARG A 85 8.59 5.17 -19.33
N PHE A 86 7.74 6.12 -19.73
CA PHE A 86 7.61 6.49 -21.14
C PHE A 86 8.92 7.04 -21.72
N MET A 87 9.69 7.78 -20.91
CA MET A 87 11.01 8.30 -21.25
C MET A 87 12.15 7.28 -21.08
N ALA A 88 11.84 5.99 -20.88
CA ALA A 88 12.81 4.92 -20.64
C ALA A 88 13.75 5.12 -19.43
N LEU A 89 13.42 6.02 -18.49
CA LEU A 89 14.21 6.27 -17.28
C LEU A 89 13.93 5.23 -16.17
N LEU A 90 12.77 4.58 -16.22
CA LEU A 90 12.37 3.50 -15.31
C LEU A 90 11.78 2.32 -16.09
N PRO A 91 12.02 1.08 -15.64
CA PRO A 91 11.47 -0.09 -16.30
C PRO A 91 9.97 -0.28 -16.00
N TYR A 92 9.25 -0.88 -16.95
CA TYR A 92 7.88 -1.37 -16.74
C TYR A 92 7.86 -2.68 -15.95
N VAL A 93 8.88 -3.52 -16.16
CA VAL A 93 9.05 -4.82 -15.52
C VAL A 93 10.47 -4.85 -14.97
N GLY A 94 10.61 -5.05 -13.67
CA GLY A 94 11.90 -5.33 -13.04
C GLY A 94 12.18 -6.83 -13.01
N GLU A 95 13.44 -7.18 -12.75
CA GLU A 95 13.90 -8.56 -12.57
C GLU A 95 13.22 -9.28 -11.39
#